data_AF-A0A2R6LGB7-F1
#
_entry.id   AF-A0A2R6LGB7-F1
#
_cell.length_a   1.000
_cell.length_b   1.000
_cell.length_c   1.000
_cell.angle_alpha   90.00
_cell.angle_beta   90.00
_cell.angle_gamma   90.00
#
_symmetry.space_group_name_H-M   'P 1'
#
loop_
_entity.id
_entity.type
_entity.pdbx_description
1 polymer ?
#
loop_
_entity_poly.entity_id
_entity_poly.type
_entity_poly.pdbx_seq_one_letter_code
_entity_poly.pdbx_strand_id
1 'polypeptide(L)'
;MTDEPLRDVRVTDTAAEKSGRYLTPGQLRTVLRKGEGYVVRKSSPGHDGLYDDDRFILRGEFFDTPLDVVFVVEADHVVVVTQMSQHARSLRGRFYERVGTVAADAVAAVTEP
;
A
#
# COMPACT_ATOMS: atom_id res chain seq x y z
N MET A 1 4.94 2.96 19.15
CA MET A 1 4.39 1.60 18.95
C MET A 1 3.46 1.69 17.75
N THR A 2 4.02 1.77 16.55
CA THR A 2 3.32 2.36 15.39
C THR A 2 2.97 1.32 14.32
N ASP A 3 3.14 0.03 14.59
CA ASP A 3 2.87 -1.08 13.65
C ASP A 3 1.67 -1.96 14.06
N GLU A 4 0.86 -1.51 15.01
CA GLU A 4 -0.27 -2.30 15.52
C GLU A 4 -1.27 -2.70 14.42
N PRO A 5 -1.66 -1.80 13.49
CA PRO A 5 -2.49 -2.17 12.33
C PRO A 5 -1.88 -3.24 11.42
N LEU A 6 -0.55 -3.34 11.31
CA LEU A 6 0.11 -4.34 10.46
C LEU A 6 0.06 -5.77 11.04
N ARG A 7 -0.36 -5.91 12.30
CA ARG A 7 -0.62 -7.23 12.91
C ARG A 7 -1.87 -7.87 12.32
N ASP A 8 -2.90 -7.08 12.02
CA ASP A 8 -4.12 -7.55 11.32
C ASP A 8 -4.12 -7.05 9.87
N VAL A 9 -3.62 -7.88 8.95
CA VAL A 9 -3.66 -7.58 7.52
C VAL A 9 -4.78 -8.40 6.86
N ARG A 10 -5.83 -7.69 6.46
CA ARG A 10 -6.99 -8.23 5.77
C ARG A 10 -6.80 -8.12 4.27
N VAL A 11 -6.97 -9.22 3.56
CA VAL A 11 -6.84 -9.27 2.10
C VAL A 11 -8.23 -9.39 1.53
N THR A 12 -8.64 -8.41 0.73
CA THR A 12 -9.96 -8.43 0.07
C THR A 12 -10.04 -9.54 -0.98
N ASP A 13 -11.25 -9.95 -1.33
CA ASP A 13 -11.49 -10.91 -2.41
C ASP A 13 -10.86 -10.43 -3.73
N THR A 14 -11.02 -9.15 -4.06
CA THR A 14 -10.38 -8.52 -5.24
C THR A 14 -8.86 -8.70 -5.27
N ALA A 15 -8.19 -8.57 -4.13
CA ALA A 15 -6.75 -8.79 -4.02
C ALA A 15 -6.40 -10.28 -4.09
N ALA A 16 -7.23 -11.14 -3.48
CA ALA A 16 -7.04 -12.59 -3.43
C ALA A 16 -7.24 -13.26 -4.80
N GLU A 17 -8.25 -12.86 -5.57
CA GLU A 17 -8.53 -13.39 -6.92
C GLU A 17 -7.35 -13.20 -7.88
N LYS A 18 -6.48 -12.21 -7.61
CA LYS A 18 -5.27 -11.96 -8.39
C LYS A 18 -4.10 -12.87 -8.05
N SER A 19 -4.22 -13.77 -7.06
CA SER A 19 -3.16 -14.71 -6.70
C SER A 19 -2.76 -15.67 -7.82
N GLY A 20 -3.64 -15.91 -8.79
CA GLY A 20 -3.31 -16.69 -9.99
C GLY A 20 -2.33 -15.98 -10.95
N ARG A 21 -2.08 -14.68 -10.75
CA ARG A 21 -1.18 -13.86 -11.59
C ARG A 21 -0.03 -13.23 -10.82
N TYR A 22 -0.21 -12.98 -9.53
CA TYR A 22 0.69 -12.22 -8.69
C TYR A 22 0.89 -12.93 -7.34
N LEU A 23 0.79 -12.21 -6.21
CA LEU A 23 1.06 -12.75 -4.88
C LEU A 23 -0.19 -13.41 -4.26
N THR A 24 0.04 -14.47 -3.49
CA THR A 24 -0.99 -15.06 -2.63
C THR A 24 -1.33 -14.14 -1.44
N PRO A 25 -2.48 -14.34 -0.78
CA PRO A 25 -2.79 -13.63 0.46
C PRO A 25 -1.72 -13.74 1.55
N GLY A 26 -1.04 -14.89 1.68
CA GLY A 26 0.06 -15.08 2.63
C GLY A 26 1.29 -14.23 2.28
N GLN A 27 1.63 -14.15 0.99
CA GLN A 27 2.70 -13.29 0.50
C GLN A 27 2.38 -11.81 0.66
N LEU A 28 1.14 -11.38 0.38
CA LEU A 28 0.70 -9.99 0.59
C LEU A 28 0.85 -9.54 2.06
N ARG A 29 0.46 -10.40 3.01
CA ARG A 29 0.68 -10.14 4.45
C ARG A 29 2.16 -10.03 4.80
N THR A 30 2.99 -10.84 4.14
CA THR A 30 4.44 -10.81 4.33
C THR A 30 5.05 -9.53 3.76
N VAL A 31 4.62 -9.11 2.56
CA VAL A 31 5.03 -7.84 1.93
C VAL A 31 4.67 -6.65 2.81
N LEU A 32 3.44 -6.55 3.32
CA LEU A 32 3.10 -5.41 4.17
C LEU A 32 3.86 -5.39 5.51
N ARG A 33 4.26 -6.54 6.05
CA ARG A 33 4.98 -6.60 7.33
C ARG A 33 6.49 -6.44 7.21
N LYS A 34 7.07 -6.79 6.07
CA LYS A 34 8.54 -6.95 5.92
C LYS A 34 9.09 -6.45 4.59
N GLY A 35 8.23 -6.17 3.62
CA GLY A 35 8.62 -5.73 2.30
C GLY A 35 9.10 -4.29 2.34
N GLU A 36 10.19 -4.03 1.62
CA GLU A 36 10.71 -2.69 1.38
C GLU A 36 10.41 -2.26 -0.06
N GLY A 37 10.18 -0.98 -0.26
CA GLY A 37 9.89 -0.41 -1.56
C GLY A 37 9.69 1.09 -1.51
N TYR A 38 8.75 1.58 -2.29
CA TYR A 38 8.38 2.97 -2.40
C TYR A 38 6.93 3.13 -1.98
N VAL A 39 6.71 3.74 -0.81
CA VAL A 39 5.37 3.97 -0.27
C VAL A 39 4.93 5.38 -0.61
N VAL A 40 3.79 5.47 -1.29
CA VAL A 40 3.19 6.73 -1.70
C VAL A 40 1.72 6.78 -1.34
N ARG A 41 1.22 8.00 -1.13
CA ARG A 41 -0.20 8.31 -1.14
C ARG A 41 -0.52 9.25 -2.30
N LYS A 42 -1.78 9.29 -2.73
CA LYS A 42 -2.22 10.34 -3.66
C LYS A 42 -2.29 11.67 -2.92
N SER A 43 -1.84 12.72 -3.58
CA SER A 43 -1.90 14.09 -3.08
C SER A 43 -2.21 15.04 -4.24
N SER A 44 -2.91 16.14 -4.00
CA SER A 44 -3.12 17.18 -5.00
C SER A 44 -2.64 18.52 -4.46
N PRO A 45 -1.59 19.12 -5.03
CA PRO A 45 -1.06 20.40 -4.54
C PRO A 45 -2.05 21.58 -4.59
N GLY A 46 -3.18 21.42 -5.29
CA GLY A 46 -4.20 22.46 -5.43
C GLY A 46 -5.57 22.11 -4.85
N HIS A 47 -5.73 20.92 -4.25
CA HIS A 47 -7.02 20.46 -3.72
C HIS A 47 -6.81 19.57 -2.49
N ASP A 48 -6.89 20.16 -1.31
CA ASP A 48 -6.92 19.42 -0.04
C ASP A 48 -8.20 18.57 0.05
N GLY A 49 -8.08 17.34 0.56
CA GLY A 49 -9.22 16.42 0.76
C GLY A 49 -9.79 15.80 -0.52
N LEU A 50 -9.09 15.88 -1.66
CA LEU A 50 -9.54 15.26 -2.91
C LEU A 50 -9.38 13.72 -2.92
N TYR A 51 -8.44 13.21 -2.14
CA TYR A 51 -8.11 11.79 -2.07
C TYR A 51 -8.15 11.33 -0.61
N ASP A 52 -8.43 10.04 -0.42
CA ASP A 52 -8.40 9.44 0.92
C ASP A 52 -6.97 9.44 1.45
N ASP A 53 -6.76 10.05 2.63
CA ASP A 53 -5.44 10.21 3.26
C ASP A 53 -4.91 8.89 3.86
N ASP A 54 -5.79 7.89 3.98
CA ASP A 54 -5.52 6.56 4.52
C ASP A 54 -5.11 5.53 3.45
N ARG A 55 -5.09 5.93 2.18
CA ARG A 55 -4.88 5.03 1.04
C ARG A 55 -3.49 5.17 0.43
N PHE A 56 -2.79 4.05 0.40
CA PHE A 56 -1.39 3.99 0.02
C PHE A 56 -1.11 2.95 -1.07
N ILE A 57 0.03 3.13 -1.71
CA ILE A 57 0.62 2.19 -2.65
C ILE A 57 2.03 1.89 -2.20
N LEU A 58 2.31 0.61 -1.94
CA LEU A 58 3.67 0.09 -1.77
C LEU A 58 4.12 -0.49 -3.12
N ARG A 59 5.03 0.22 -3.78
CA ARG A 59 5.64 -0.19 -5.03
C ARG A 59 6.99 -0.85 -4.75
N GLY A 60 7.21 -2.05 -5.26
CA GLY A 60 8.50 -2.72 -5.13
C GLY A 60 8.58 -4.01 -5.93
N GLU A 61 9.70 -4.70 -5.79
CA GLU A 61 9.86 -6.05 -6.30
C GLU A 61 9.66 -7.02 -5.13
N PHE A 62 8.67 -7.90 -5.25
CA PHE A 62 8.27 -8.81 -4.17
C PHE A 62 8.16 -10.21 -4.72
N PHE A 63 8.88 -11.17 -4.12
CA PHE A 63 8.91 -12.55 -4.60
C PHE A 63 9.19 -12.61 -6.11
N ASP A 64 10.27 -11.94 -6.53
CA ASP A 64 10.73 -11.83 -7.93
C ASP A 64 9.69 -11.21 -8.89
N THR A 65 8.70 -10.48 -8.36
CA THR A 65 7.61 -9.88 -9.13
C THR A 65 7.53 -8.37 -8.88
N PRO A 66 7.72 -7.52 -9.92
CA PRO A 66 7.55 -6.07 -9.77
C PRO A 66 6.06 -5.71 -9.69
N LEU A 67 5.62 -5.23 -8.52
CA LEU A 67 4.21 -4.97 -8.23
C LEU A 67 3.98 -3.62 -7.52
N ASP A 68 2.76 -3.12 -7.71
CA ASP A 68 2.13 -2.11 -6.88
C ASP A 68 1.10 -2.81 -5.99
N VAL A 69 1.28 -2.74 -4.67
CA VAL A 69 0.30 -3.22 -3.68
C VAL A 69 -0.48 -2.02 -3.16
N VAL A 70 -1.79 -2.00 -3.37
CA VAL A 70 -2.67 -0.93 -2.90
C VAL A 70 -3.32 -1.36 -1.61
N PHE A 71 -3.19 -0.54 -0.57
CA PHE A 71 -3.73 -0.82 0.75
C PHE A 71 -4.30 0.43 1.42
N VAL A 72 -5.17 0.21 2.39
CA VAL A 72 -5.77 1.23 3.25
C VAL A 72 -5.35 0.96 4.69
N VAL A 73 -5.00 2.01 5.42
CA VAL A 73 -4.68 1.96 6.85
C VAL A 73 -5.94 2.34 7.63
N GLU A 74 -6.48 1.37 8.36
CA GLU A 74 -7.57 1.60 9.30
C GLU A 74 -7.00 1.72 10.72
N ALA A 75 -7.83 2.16 11.68
CA ALA A 75 -7.38 2.40 13.05
C ALA A 75 -6.74 1.18 13.74
N ASP A 76 -7.24 -0.03 13.45
CA ASP A 76 -6.83 -1.29 14.09
C ASP A 76 -6.24 -2.33 13.13
N HIS A 77 -6.32 -2.10 11.81
CA HIS A 77 -5.92 -3.09 10.81
C HIS A 77 -5.50 -2.45 9.48
N VAL A 78 -4.89 -3.24 8.60
CA VAL A 78 -4.58 -2.81 7.23
C VAL A 78 -5.36 -3.67 6.23
N VAL A 79 -5.98 -3.03 5.24
CA VAL A 79 -6.76 -3.69 4.20
C VAL A 79 -6.00 -3.65 2.87
N VAL A 80 -5.64 -4.81 2.34
CA VAL A 80 -5.12 -4.94 0.97
C VAL A 80 -6.28 -4.91 -0.01
N VAL A 81 -6.39 -3.79 -0.73
CA VAL A 81 -7.46 -3.55 -1.71
C VAL A 81 -7.18 -4.29 -3.01
N THR A 82 -5.94 -4.21 -3.51
CA THR A 82 -5.56 -4.87 -4.76
C THR A 82 -4.05 -4.94 -4.95
N GLN A 83 -3.64 -5.65 -5.99
CA GLN A 83 -2.26 -5.75 -6.46
C GLN A 83 -2.24 -5.67 -7.99
N MET A 84 -1.23 -5.02 -8.57
CA MET A 84 -1.13 -4.87 -10.02
C MET A 84 0.32 -4.77 -10.47
N SER A 85 0.58 -5.15 -11.73
CA SER A 85 1.86 -4.95 -12.37
C SER A 85 2.24 -3.48 -12.42
N GLN A 86 3.52 -3.21 -12.21
CA GLN A 86 4.07 -1.87 -12.38
C GLN A 86 4.03 -1.50 -13.87
N HIS A 87 3.15 -0.58 -14.23
CA HIS A 87 3.22 0.10 -15.53
C HIS A 87 3.71 1.52 -15.33
N ALA A 88 4.40 2.07 -16.34
CA ALA A 88 4.86 3.45 -16.32
C ALA A 88 3.71 4.44 -16.07
N ARG A 89 2.45 4.08 -16.37
CA ARG A 89 1.27 4.90 -16.09
C ARG A 89 0.69 4.73 -14.68
N SER A 90 1.05 3.67 -13.94
CA SER A 90 0.43 3.36 -12.63
C SER A 90 0.75 4.41 -11.55
N LEU A 91 1.93 5.06 -11.60
CA LEU A 91 2.32 6.12 -10.66
C LEU A 91 2.86 7.42 -11.34
N ARG A 92 2.73 7.58 -12.66
CA ARG A 92 3.19 8.82 -13.32
C ARG A 92 2.13 9.92 -13.22
N GLY A 93 2.37 10.89 -12.34
CA GLY A 93 1.64 12.15 -12.24
C GLY A 93 2.23 13.05 -11.14
N ARG A 94 1.88 14.34 -11.13
CA ARG A 94 2.27 15.30 -10.06
C ARG A 94 1.46 15.11 -8.76
N PHE A 95 0.79 13.96 -8.62
CA PHE A 95 -0.27 13.73 -7.64
C PHE A 95 0.07 12.61 -6.65
N TYR A 96 1.34 12.27 -6.48
CA TYR A 96 1.78 11.28 -5.51
C TYR A 96 2.88 11.85 -4.64
N GLU A 97 2.69 11.74 -3.34
CA GLU A 97 3.67 12.11 -2.32
C GLU A 97 4.32 10.84 -1.79
N ARG A 98 5.65 10.87 -1.62
CA ARG A 98 6.36 9.79 -0.94
C ARG A 98 6.21 9.93 0.56
N VAL A 99 5.69 8.89 1.21
CA VAL A 99 5.58 8.83 2.66
C VAL A 99 6.67 7.97 3.30
N GLY A 100 7.25 7.03 2.56
CA GLY A 100 8.33 6.21 3.11
C GLY A 100 8.82 5.07 2.20
N THR A 101 9.30 4.01 2.83
CA THR A 101 9.86 2.81 2.22
C THR A 101 9.24 1.50 2.70
N VAL A 102 8.50 1.52 3.81
CA VAL A 102 7.81 0.34 4.37
C VAL A 102 6.38 0.70 4.74
N ALA A 103 5.49 -0.29 4.84
CA ALA A 103 4.09 -0.02 5.19
C ALA A 103 3.93 0.61 6.59
N ALA A 104 4.90 0.43 7.49
CA ALA A 104 4.97 1.11 8.78
C ALA A 104 4.97 2.63 8.64
N ASP A 105 5.61 3.17 7.60
CA ASP A 105 5.67 4.61 7.35
C ASP A 105 4.28 5.14 6.95
N ALA A 106 3.48 4.35 6.23
CA ALA A 106 2.09 4.70 5.95
C ALA A 106 1.23 4.69 7.21
N VAL A 107 1.45 3.74 8.13
CA VAL A 107 0.72 3.72 9.41
C VAL A 107 1.08 4.93 10.28
N ALA A 108 2.36 5.28 10.36
CA ALA A 108 2.81 6.48 11.06
C ALA A 108 2.16 7.74 10.46
N ALA A 109 2.11 7.85 9.13
CA ALA A 109 1.54 9.01 8.43
C ALA A 109 0.03 9.24 8.68
N VAL A 110 -0.72 8.23 9.14
CA VAL A 110 -2.15 8.36 9.51
C VAL A 110 -2.32 8.55 11.02
N THR A 111 -1.33 8.16 11.82
CA THR A 111 -1.38 8.21 13.30
C THR A 111 -0.82 9.52 13.86
N GLU A 112 0.08 10.19 13.14
CA GLU A 112 0.64 11.48 13.53
C GLU A 112 -0.27 12.63 13.07
N PRO A 113 -0.74 13.51 13.99
CA PRO A 113 -1.66 14.61 13.69
C PRO A 113 -1.02 15.81 12.98
#